data_AF-A0A1Y4CNZ6-F1
#
_entry.id   AF-A0A1Y4CNZ6-F1
#
_cell.length_a   1.000
_cell.length_b   1.000
_cell.length_c   1.000
_cell.angle_alpha   90.00
_cell.angle_beta   90.00
_cell.angle_gamma   90.00
#
_symmetry.space_group_name_H-M   'P 1'
#
loop_
_entity.id
_entity.type
_entity.pdbx_description
1 polymer ?
#
loop_
_entity_poly.entity_id
_entity_poly.type
_entity_poly.pdbx_seq_one_letter_code
_entity_poly.pdbx_strand_id
1 'polypeptide(L)' 'MELPDGRWGAFEVKLSEEKVPAAERNVLRLRDKVARNPVARNASPSFLAVLVGKASFCRRTPNGVFVVPITELGA' A
#
# COMPACT_ATOMS: atom_id res chain seq x y z
N MET A 1 5.97 6.49 -2.64
CA MET A 1 7.31 6.80 -2.13
C MET A 1 8.30 6.05 -2.98
N GLU A 2 9.34 6.70 -3.47
CA GLU A 2 10.42 6.09 -4.24
C GLU A 2 11.75 6.47 -3.59
N LEU A 3 12.66 5.51 -3.49
CA LEU A 3 14.00 5.67 -2.92
C LEU A 3 15.01 5.96 -4.04
N PRO A 4 16.19 6.53 -3.73
CA PRO A 4 17.24 6.78 -4.72
C PRO A 4 17.73 5.53 -5.48
N ASP A 5 17.53 4.34 -4.90
CA ASP A 5 17.84 3.04 -5.51
C ASP A 5 16.72 2.49 -6.42
N GLY A 6 15.67 3.28 -6.67
CA GLY A 6 14.53 2.92 -7.51
C GLY A 6 13.52 1.99 -6.85
N ARG A 7 13.74 1.57 -5.60
CA ARG A 7 12.71 0.85 -4.84
C ARG A 7 11.59 1.80 -4.49
N TRP A 8 10.37 1.30 -4.53
CA TRP A 8 9.21 2.11 -4.22
C TRP A 8 8.16 1.32 -3.45
N GLY A 9 7.29 2.06 -2.78
CA GLY A 9 6.11 1.53 -2.10
C GLY A 9 4.97 2.52 -2.18
N ALA A 10 3.75 2.03 -2.02
CA ALA A 10 2.55 2.84 -2.03
C ALA A 10 1.74 2.68 -0.75
N PHE A 11 1.18 3.80 -0.31
CA PHE A 11 0.21 3.89 0.77
C PHE A 11 -1.09 4.45 0.23
N GLU A 12 -2.21 3.93 0.73
CA GLU A 12 -3.49 4.64 0.71
C GLU A 12 -3.98 4.85 2.15
N VAL A 13 -4.43 6.06 2.46
CA VAL A 13 -4.85 6.42 3.82
C VAL A 13 -6.37 6.51 3.90
N LYS A 14 -6.97 5.87 4.90
CA LYS A 14 -8.41 5.93 5.22
C LYS A 14 -8.60 6.11 6.73
N LEU A 15 -9.72 6.70 7.14
CA LEU A 15 -10.03 6.82 8.57
C LEU A 15 -10.74 5.58 9.14
N SER A 16 -11.51 4.86 8.31
CA SER A 16 -12.26 3.67 8.71
C SER A 16 -11.74 2.41 8.02
N GLU A 17 -11.68 1.32 8.77
CA GLU A 17 -11.32 -0.01 8.30
C GLU A 17 -12.32 -0.56 7.27
N GLU A 18 -13.58 -0.13 7.30
CA GLU A 18 -14.61 -0.49 6.31
C GLU A 18 -14.20 -0.16 4.87
N LYS A 19 -13.29 0.81 4.69
CA LYS A 19 -12.82 1.29 3.38
C LYS A 19 -11.62 0.50 2.88
N VAL A 20 -11.08 -0.43 3.66
CA VAL A 20 -9.91 -1.25 3.29
C VAL A 20 -10.13 -2.01 1.97
N PRO A 21 -11.28 -2.66 1.69
CA PRO A 21 -11.46 -3.36 0.42
C PRO A 21 -11.38 -2.43 -0.79
N ALA A 22 -11.86 -1.19 -0.68
CA ALA A 22 -11.76 -0.19 -1.75
C ALA A 22 -10.33 0.34 -1.90
N ALA A 23 -9.66 0.63 -0.78
CA ALA A 23 -8.27 1.09 -0.77
C ALA A 23 -7.30 0.03 -1.32
N GLU A 24 -7.54 -1.26 -1.01
CA GLU A 24 -6.77 -2.37 -1.56
C GLU A 24 -6.88 -2.42 -3.10
N ARG A 25 -8.09 -2.32 -3.65
CA ARG A 25 -8.27 -2.27 -5.11
C ARG A 25 -7.55 -1.10 -5.76
N ASN A 26 -7.58 0.07 -5.12
CA ASN A 26 -6.92 1.26 -5.62
C ASN A 26 -5.40 1.13 -5.64
N VAL A 27 -4.81 0.63 -4.55
CA VAL A 27 -3.34 0.49 -4.45
C VAL A 27 -2.82 -0.61 -5.38
N LEU A 28 -3.59 -1.69 -5.60
CA LEU A 28 -3.29 -2.70 -6.62
C LEU A 28 -3.39 -2.13 -8.04
N ARG A 29 -4.42 -1.31 -8.32
CA ARG A 29 -4.54 -0.61 -9.61
C ARG A 29 -3.37 0.34 -9.86
N LEU A 30 -2.88 1.01 -8.82
CA LEU A 30 -1.68 1.85 -8.89
C LEU A 30 -0.45 1.01 -9.26
N ARG A 31 -0.21 -0.12 -8.58
CA ARG A 31 0.84 -1.09 -8.96
C ARG A 31 0.77 -1.44 -10.43
N ASP A 32 -0.39 -1.85 -10.91
CA ASP A 32 -0.55 -2.27 -12.30
C ASP A 32 -0.31 -1.11 -13.28
N LYS A 33 -0.69 0.12 -12.90
CA LYS A 33 -0.43 1.32 -13.71
C LYS A 33 1.06 1.65 -13.79
N VAL A 34 1.77 1.55 -12.67
CA VAL A 34 3.23 1.81 -12.60
C VAL A 34 4.00 0.73 -13.36
N ALA A 35 3.59 -0.54 -13.26
CA ALA A 35 4.19 -1.66 -13.97
C ALA A 35 3.95 -1.61 -15.49
N ARG A 36 2.85 -1.01 -15.94
CA ARG A 36 2.51 -0.85 -17.37
C ARG A 36 3.40 0.12 -18.14
N ASN A 37 4.37 0.80 -17.52
CA ASN A 37 5.37 1.61 -18.22
C ASN A 37 6.68 0.82 -18.38
N PRO A 38 6.82 -0.05 -19.39
CA PRO A 38 8.01 -0.88 -19.58
C PRO A 38 9.27 -0.07 -19.92
N VAL A 39 9.12 1.15 -20.44
CA VAL A 39 10.26 2.05 -20.74
C VAL A 39 10.96 2.50 -19.45
N ALA A 40 10.20 2.64 -18.36
CA ALA A 40 10.73 3.04 -17.06
C ALA A 40 11.40 1.90 -16.27
N ARG A 41 11.30 0.63 -16.72
CA ARG A 41 11.78 -0.56 -15.98
C ARG A 41 11.38 -0.54 -14.49
N ASN A 42 10.19 -0.04 -14.18
CA ASN A 42 9.75 0.13 -12.80
C ASN A 42 9.75 -1.24 -12.09
N ALA A 43 10.58 -1.35 -11.05
CA ALA A 43 10.62 -2.54 -10.22
C ALA A 43 9.23 -2.82 -9.60
N SER A 44 8.98 -4.05 -9.19
CA SER A 44 7.80 -4.32 -8.36
C SER A 44 7.90 -3.53 -7.05
N PRO A 45 6.76 -3.06 -6.48
CA PRO A 45 6.78 -2.34 -5.22
C PRO A 45 7.36 -3.23 -4.13
N SER A 46 8.20 -2.65 -3.27
CA SER A 46 8.71 -3.32 -2.07
C SER A 46 7.60 -3.64 -1.08
N PHE A 47 6.56 -2.79 -1.03
CA PHE A 47 5.33 -3.06 -0.28
C PHE A 47 4.17 -2.21 -0.81
N LEU A 48 2.95 -2.65 -0.48
CA LEU A 48 1.72 -1.88 -0.63
C LEU A 48 1.02 -1.87 0.73
N ALA A 49 0.51 -0.73 1.16
CA ALA A 49 -0.13 -0.60 2.46
C ALA A 49 -1.37 0.30 2.43
N VAL A 50 -2.32 -0.01 3.30
CA VAL A 50 -3.45 0.85 3.66
C VAL A 50 -3.27 1.28 5.10
N LEU A 51 -3.12 2.58 5.33
CA LEU A 51 -3.09 3.15 6.67
C LEU A 51 -4.52 3.46 7.11
N VAL A 52 -4.91 2.97 8.28
CA VAL A 52 -6.24 3.22 8.85
C VAL A 52 -6.17 3.96 10.17
N GLY A 53 -7.16 4.81 10.45
CA GLY A 53 -7.22 5.54 11.73
C GLY A 53 -7.42 4.60 12.94
N LYS A 54 -8.24 3.57 12.76
CA LYS A 54 -8.49 2.53 13.77
C LYS A 54 -8.68 1.18 13.10
N ALA A 55 -7.97 0.17 13.56
CA ALA A 55 -8.20 -1.24 13.30
C ALA A 55 -7.63 -2.06 14.46
N SER A 56 -8.10 -3.29 14.63
CA SER A 56 -7.77 -4.10 15.82
C SER A 56 -6.33 -4.63 15.83
N PHE A 57 -5.69 -4.77 14.67
CA PHE A 57 -4.31 -5.27 14.53
C PHE A 57 -3.75 -5.00 13.13
N CYS A 58 -2.43 -5.00 13.02
CA CYS A 58 -1.72 -5.06 11.73
C CYS A 58 -1.96 -6.41 11.05
N ARG A 59 -2.38 -6.41 9.78
CA ARG A 59 -2.55 -7.65 9.01
C ARG A 59 -2.08 -7.50 7.57
N ARG A 60 -1.95 -8.64 6.89
CA ARG A 60 -1.75 -8.71 5.45
C ARG A 60 -2.99 -9.31 4.79
N THR A 61 -3.48 -8.67 3.73
CA THR A 61 -4.57 -9.21 2.92
C THR A 61 -4.09 -10.39 2.07
N PRO A 62 -4.99 -11.24 1.55
CA PRO A 62 -4.63 -12.30 0.60
C PRO A 62 -3.90 -11.80 -0.65
N ASN A 63 -4.16 -10.55 -1.08
CA ASN A 63 -3.47 -9.93 -2.21
C ASN A 63 -2.11 -9.31 -1.84
N GLY A 64 -1.66 -9.51 -0.61
CA GLY A 64 -0.35 -9.10 -0.15
C GLY A 64 -0.23 -7.65 0.32
N VAL A 65 -1.34 -6.93 0.49
CA VAL A 65 -1.38 -5.54 0.97
C VAL A 65 -1.38 -5.51 2.50
N PHE A 66 -0.55 -4.66 3.10
CA PHE A 66 -0.56 -4.44 4.54
C PHE A 66 -1.70 -3.52 4.95
N VAL A 67 -2.40 -3.84 6.03
CA VAL A 67 -3.38 -2.95 6.68
C VAL A 67 -2.79 -2.60 8.04
N VAL A 68 -2.50 -1.32 8.23
CA VAL A 68 -1.74 -0.83 9.39
C VAL A 68 -2.54 0.28 10.07
N PRO A 69 -3.03 0.07 11.30
CA PRO A 69 -3.56 1.17 12.10
C PRO A 69 -2.45 2.18 12.39
N ILE A 70 -2.75 3.48 12.31
CA ILE A 70 -1.76 4.53 12.59
C ILE A 70 -1.23 4.45 14.03
N THR A 71 -2.00 3.87 14.95
CA THR A 71 -1.62 3.63 16.34
C THR A 71 -0.48 2.61 16.51
N GLU A 72 -0.20 1.82 15.48
CA GLU A 72 0.87 0.80 15.48
C GLU A 72 2.18 1.31 14.88
N LEU A 73 2.19 2.52 14.31
CA LEU A 73 3.41 3.19 13.88
C LEU A 73 4.03 3.82 15.13
N GLY A 74 5.00 3.11 15.72
CA GLY A 74 5.69 3.56 16.94
C GLY A 74 6.27 4.98 16.82
N ALA A 75 6.50 5.60 17.98
CA ALA A 75 7.17 6.89 18.12
C ALA A 75 8.67 6.72 18.38
#